data_AF-A0AAD1JXN5-F1
#
_entry.id   AF-A0AAD1JXN5-F1
#
_cell.length_a   1.000
_cell.length_b   1.000
_cell.length_c   1.000
_cell.angle_alpha   90.00
_cell.angle_beta   90.00
_cell.angle_gamma   90.00
#
_symmetry.space_group_name_H-M   'P 1'
#
loop_
_entity.id
_entity.type
_entity.pdbx_description
1 polymer ?
#
loop_
_entity_poly.entity_id
_entity_poly.type
_entity_poly.pdbx_seq_one_letter_code
_entity_poly.pdbx_strand_id
1 'polypeptide(L)' 'MKFLSEDFLLNNENAKLLFHKHAEKMPIIDYHCHLEQAEIYENKKYEN' A
#
# COMPACT_ATOMS: atom_id res chain seq x y z
N MET A 1 19.22 -10.92 -5.97
CA MET A 1 17.85 -10.44 -5.67
C MET A 1 17.68 -10.41 -4.18
N LYS A 2 17.19 -9.30 -3.62
CA LYS A 2 16.84 -9.20 -2.20
C LYS A 2 15.38 -9.66 -2.06
N PHE A 3 15.07 -10.48 -1.05
CA PHE A 3 13.69 -10.81 -0.71
C PHE A 3 12.94 -9.51 -0.36
N LEU A 4 11.72 -9.32 -0.90
CA LEU A 4 10.93 -8.09 -0.79
C LEU A 4 11.71 -6.82 -1.19
N SER A 5 12.29 -6.82 -2.40
CA SER A 5 12.88 -5.60 -2.99
C SER A 5 11.80 -4.60 -3.45
N GLU A 6 12.22 -3.39 -3.84
CA GLU A 6 11.34 -2.41 -4.51
C GLU A 6 10.63 -2.99 -5.74
N ASP A 7 11.33 -3.85 -6.50
CA ASP A 7 10.79 -4.55 -7.68
C ASP A 7 9.98 -5.81 -7.32
N PHE A 8 9.49 -5.97 -6.08
CA PHE A 8 8.78 -7.19 -5.67
C PHE A 8 7.54 -7.41 -6.54
N LEU A 9 7.45 -8.61 -7.14
CA LEU A 9 6.43 -9.01 -8.13
C LEU A 9 6.49 -8.28 -9.49
N LEU A 10 7.48 -7.42 -9.73
CA LEU A 10 7.65 -6.67 -10.98
C LEU A 10 8.64 -7.38 -11.91
N ASN A 11 8.13 -8.38 -12.66
CA ASN A 11 8.97 -9.31 -13.43
C ASN A 11 9.52 -8.77 -14.77
N ASN A 12 9.26 -7.51 -15.13
CA ASN A 12 9.79 -6.88 -16.35
C ASN A 12 9.87 -5.35 -16.23
N GLU A 13 10.62 -4.72 -17.15
CA GLU A 13 10.86 -3.27 -17.14
C GLU A 13 9.57 -2.43 -17.31
N ASN A 14 8.59 -2.92 -18.07
CA ASN A 14 7.30 -2.23 -18.21
C ASN A 14 6.51 -2.25 -16.90
N ALA A 15 6.53 -3.35 -16.15
CA ALA A 15 5.88 -3.47 -14.84
C ALA A 15 6.50 -2.48 -13.84
N LYS A 16 7.83 -2.40 -13.79
CA LYS A 16 8.57 -1.42 -12.96
C LYS A 16 8.22 0.01 -13.33
N LEU A 17 8.21 0.32 -14.63
CA LEU A 17 7.86 1.64 -15.14
C LEU A 17 6.44 2.04 -14.72
N LEU A 18 5.46 1.18 -14.98
CA LEU A 18 4.04 1.45 -14.69
C LEU A 18 3.81 1.60 -13.18
N PHE A 19 4.42 0.74 -12.37
CA PHE A 19 4.26 0.81 -10.92
C PHE A 19 4.94 2.04 -10.32
N HIS A 20 6.26 2.19 -10.47
CA HIS A 20 7.03 3.23 -9.79
C HIS A 20 6.78 4.64 -10.32
N LYS A 21 6.48 4.80 -11.63
CA LYS A 21 6.19 6.13 -12.18
C LYS A 21 4.75 6.57 -11.97
N HIS A 22 3.80 5.63 -11.87
CA HIS A 22 2.37 5.95 -11.85
C HIS A 22 1.66 5.35 -10.63
N ALA A 23 1.55 4.02 -10.53
CA ALA A 23 0.67 3.38 -9.56
C ALA A 23 1.05 3.65 -8.09
N GLU A 24 2.35 3.62 -7.75
CA GLU A 24 2.86 3.78 -6.39
C GLU A 24 2.44 5.11 -5.72
N LYS A 25 2.22 6.15 -6.52
CA LYS A 25 1.91 7.52 -6.05
C LYS A 25 0.41 7.82 -5.98
N MET A 26 -0.43 6.89 -6.42
CA MET A 26 -1.86 7.08 -6.40
C MET A 26 -2.42 6.97 -4.98
N PRO A 27 -3.43 7.78 -4.61
CA PRO A 27 -4.12 7.59 -3.34
C PRO A 27 -4.83 6.24 -3.30
N ILE A 28 -5.04 5.73 -2.09
CA ILE A 28 -5.87 4.55 -1.84
C ILE A 28 -7.33 5.01 -1.80
N ILE A 29 -8.17 4.34 -2.59
CA ILE A 29 -9.63 4.47 -2.52
C ILE A 29 -10.17 3.17 -1.91
N ASP A 30 -10.35 3.17 -0.59
CA ASP A 30 -10.79 2.01 0.17
C ASP A 30 -12.32 2.06 0.39
N TYR A 31 -13.07 1.79 -0.69
CA TYR A 31 -14.53 1.97 -0.71
C TYR A 31 -15.30 0.95 0.16
N HIS A 32 -14.65 -0.14 0.55
CA HIS A 32 -15.23 -1.19 1.37
C HIS A 32 -14.17 -1.76 2.31
N CYS A 33 -14.32 -1.45 3.60
CA CYS A 33 -13.45 -1.93 4.66
C CYS A 33 -14.28 -2.35 5.88
N HIS A 34 -13.60 -2.98 6.84
CA HIS A 34 -14.15 -3.38 8.13
C HIS A 34 -13.34 -2.79 9.29
N LEU A 35 -12.79 -1.59 9.10
CA LEU A 35 -12.11 -0.87 10.16
C LEU A 35 -13.11 -0.47 11.24
N GLU A 36 -12.69 -0.59 12.50
CA GLU A 36 -13.50 -0.18 13.65
C GLU A 36 -13.63 1.34 13.68
N GLN A 37 -14.85 1.86 13.54
CA GLN A 37 -15.10 3.29 13.42
C GLN A 37 -14.69 4.06 14.69
N ALA A 38 -14.83 3.42 15.85
CA ALA A 38 -14.42 3.98 17.13
C ALA A 38 -12.89 4.21 17.18
N GLU A 39 -12.10 3.30 16.62
CA GLU A 39 -10.64 3.44 16.60
C GLU A 39 -10.18 4.61 15.73
N ILE A 40 -10.89 4.83 14.61
CA ILE A 40 -10.68 5.99 13.74
C ILE A 40 -11.09 7.28 14.47
N TYR A 41 -12.26 7.30 15.10
CA TYR A 41 -12.79 8.47 15.83
C TYR A 41 -11.89 8.88 17.00
N GLU A 42 -11.41 7.90 17.77
CA GLU A 42 -10.58 8.13 18.96
C GLU A 42 -9.10 8.33 18.61
N ASN A 43 -8.71 8.11 17.35
CA ASN A 43 -7.31 8.04 16.93
C ASN A 43 -6.53 7.08 17.84
N LYS A 44 -7.05 5.85 17.96
CA LYS A 44 -6.57 4.85 18.92
C LYS A 44 -5.06 4.62 18.78
N LYS A 45 -4.36 4.62 19.92
CA LYS A 45 -2.96 4.18 20.02
C LYS A 45 -2.91 2.70 20.42
N TYR A 46 -2.09 1.91 19.74
CA TYR A 46 -1.88 0.50 20.05
C TYR A 46 -0.68 0.32 21.00
N GLU A 47 -0.78 -0.61 21.96
CA GLU A 47 0.23 -0.87 23.00
C GLU A 47 1.13 -2.09 22.71
N ASN A 48 1.39 -2.36 21.42
CA ASN A 48 2.21 -3.46 20.88
C ASN A 48 1.46 -4.78 20.61
#